data_AF-A0A4R9JPH5-F1
#
_entry.id   AF-A0A4R9JPH5-F1
#
_cell.length_a   1.000
_cell.length_b   1.000
_cell.length_c   1.000
_cell.angle_alpha   90.00
_cell.angle_beta   90.00
_cell.angle_gamma   90.00
#
_symmetry.space_group_name_H-M   'P 1'
#
loop_
_entity.id
_entity.type
_entity.pdbx_description
1 polymer ?
#
loop_
_entity_poly.entity_id
_entity_poly.type
_entity_poly.pdbx_seq_one_letter_code
_entity_poly.pdbx_strand_id
1 'polypeptide(L)'
;MFGYILEESILQFPKVITSVEISKRLSISYKSARLLKQRIQVFSSHQVEVLRKLYYNDLKDTFKDVTLPKVEEEKDIKKYLGKKLYRKIPHTDTAVLYSASQRSNQHRKRFRHGGLTASIYQSDSVGGKQVGILVSTIATQNGCVFFDSVPDQKANTLGVLLRKTVPYESPLFSDEGYTWLWGIYKKHRTVNHQAHSKDKRYKFAKNRWSKFSIHNQVAEGNQRLLKSAFSSYCYIKPTYSQLYLNELSFIKSIQAVGMDRLVTAQREGVVPNVPRI
;
A
#
# COMPACT_ATOMS: atom_id res chain seq x y z
N MET A 1 -24.73 6.31 -14.80
CA MET A 1 -23.39 6.00 -15.35
C MET A 1 -22.32 5.91 -14.26
N PHE A 2 -22.02 6.98 -13.52
CA PHE A 2 -20.96 6.95 -12.50
C PHE A 2 -21.18 5.89 -11.41
N GLY A 3 -22.34 5.92 -10.74
CA GLY A 3 -22.68 4.96 -9.68
C GLY A 3 -22.57 3.51 -10.14
N TYR A 4 -23.14 3.18 -11.31
CA TYR A 4 -23.03 1.85 -11.91
C TYR A 4 -21.57 1.41 -12.14
N ILE A 5 -20.70 2.24 -12.71
CA ILE A 5 -19.29 1.85 -12.90
C ILE A 5 -18.55 1.74 -11.57
N LEU A 6 -18.88 2.59 -10.60
CA LEU A 6 -18.32 2.51 -9.25
C LEU A 6 -18.70 1.18 -8.57
N GLU A 7 -19.98 0.81 -8.61
CA GLU A 7 -20.48 -0.45 -8.08
C GLU A 7 -19.82 -1.65 -8.77
N GLU A 8 -19.79 -1.67 -10.10
CA GLU A 8 -19.10 -2.70 -10.88
C GLU A 8 -17.60 -2.81 -10.51
N SER A 9 -16.95 -1.68 -10.25
CA SER A 9 -15.54 -1.66 -9.84
C SER A 9 -15.33 -2.31 -8.47
N ILE A 10 -16.30 -2.15 -7.57
CA ILE A 10 -16.30 -2.79 -6.24
C ILE A 10 -16.58 -4.28 -6.36
N LEU A 11 -17.54 -4.69 -7.19
CA LEU A 11 -17.92 -6.10 -7.36
C LEU A 11 -16.83 -6.92 -8.05
N GLN A 12 -16.13 -6.34 -9.04
CA GLN A 12 -15.12 -7.06 -9.81
C GLN A 12 -13.72 -7.05 -9.18
N PHE A 13 -13.54 -6.39 -8.03
CA PHE A 13 -12.25 -6.35 -7.34
C PHE A 13 -11.72 -7.78 -7.12
N PRO A 14 -10.45 -8.09 -7.49
CA PRO A 14 -9.33 -7.17 -7.74
C PRO A 14 -9.14 -6.71 -9.19
N LYS A 15 -10.01 -7.11 -10.13
CA LYS A 15 -9.93 -6.65 -11.52
C LYS A 15 -10.29 -5.17 -11.61
N VAL A 16 -9.52 -4.43 -12.40
CA VAL A 16 -9.77 -3.00 -12.60
C VAL A 16 -10.51 -2.76 -13.90
N ILE A 17 -11.56 -1.93 -13.87
CA ILE A 17 -12.36 -1.60 -15.05
C ILE A 17 -11.64 -0.54 -15.88
N THR A 18 -11.23 -0.88 -17.10
CA THR A 18 -10.52 0.04 -18.00
C THR A 18 -11.48 0.96 -18.75
N SER A 19 -10.98 2.07 -19.31
CA SER A 19 -11.77 2.97 -20.17
C SER A 19 -12.37 2.25 -21.39
N VAL A 20 -11.69 1.23 -21.91
CA VAL A 20 -12.20 0.40 -23.02
C VAL A 20 -13.40 -0.43 -22.55
N GLU A 21 -13.32 -1.03 -21.37
CA GLU A 21 -14.42 -1.78 -20.79
C GLU A 21 -15.62 -0.89 -20.46
N ILE A 22 -15.39 0.31 -19.89
CA ILE A 22 -16.43 1.31 -19.63
C ILE A 22 -17.14 1.69 -20.93
N SER A 23 -16.38 1.96 -22.00
CA SER A 23 -16.92 2.34 -23.31
C SER A 23 -17.86 1.26 -23.86
N LYS A 24 -17.45 -0.01 -23.78
CA LYS A 24 -18.26 -1.15 -24.24
C LYS A 24 -19.51 -1.37 -23.39
N ARG A 25 -19.38 -1.30 -22.06
CA ARG A 25 -20.49 -1.55 -21.13
C ARG A 25 -21.59 -0.49 -21.20
N LEU A 26 -21.21 0.77 -21.40
CA LEU A 26 -22.15 1.89 -21.42
C LEU A 26 -22.54 2.31 -22.84
N SER A 27 -21.97 1.68 -23.87
CA SER A 27 -22.14 2.07 -25.28
C SER A 27 -21.85 3.56 -25.52
N ILE A 28 -20.81 4.09 -24.87
CA ILE A 28 -20.37 5.48 -25.00
C ILE A 28 -19.02 5.55 -25.71
N SER A 29 -18.70 6.72 -26.29
CA SER A 29 -17.40 6.94 -26.91
C SER A 29 -16.26 6.74 -25.92
N TYR A 30 -15.10 6.31 -26.43
CA TYR A 30 -13.90 6.12 -25.61
C TYR A 30 -13.49 7.39 -24.86
N LYS A 31 -13.67 8.57 -25.47
CA LYS A 31 -13.39 9.88 -24.84
C LYS A 31 -14.26 10.08 -23.59
N SER A 32 -15.56 9.81 -23.69
CA SER A 32 -16.49 9.90 -22.57
C SER A 32 -16.18 8.87 -21.48
N ALA A 33 -15.86 7.63 -21.88
CA ALA A 33 -15.45 6.57 -20.95
C ALA A 33 -14.16 6.91 -20.19
N ARG A 34 -13.16 7.48 -20.88
CA ARG A 34 -11.92 7.95 -20.27
C ARG A 34 -12.16 9.06 -19.25
N LEU A 35 -13.02 10.03 -19.57
CA LEU A 35 -13.39 11.09 -18.62
C LEU A 35 -14.10 10.51 -17.40
N LEU A 36 -14.98 9.53 -17.59
CA LEU A 36 -15.65 8.85 -16.48
C LEU A 36 -14.66 8.12 -15.58
N LYS A 37 -13.68 7.42 -16.17
CA LYS A 37 -12.60 6.76 -15.44
C LYS A 37 -11.78 7.75 -14.60
N GLN A 38 -11.40 8.89 -15.20
CA GLN A 38 -10.67 9.93 -14.50
C GLN A 38 -11.46 10.50 -13.31
N ARG A 39 -12.78 10.70 -13.48
CA ARG A 39 -13.65 11.13 -12.37
C ARG A 39 -13.67 10.11 -11.24
N ILE A 40 -13.69 8.81 -11.52
CA ILE A 40 -13.62 7.75 -10.50
C ILE A 40 -12.29 7.80 -9.76
N GLN A 41 -11.18 8.02 -10.46
CA GLN A 41 -9.86 8.12 -9.84
C GLN A 41 -9.72 9.36 -8.95
N VAL A 42 -10.25 10.51 -9.38
CA VAL A 42 -10.30 11.73 -8.56
C VAL A 42 -11.21 11.53 -7.35
N PHE A 43 -12.41 10.99 -7.56
CA PHE A 43 -13.33 10.64 -6.47
C PHE A 43 -12.65 9.73 -5.44
N SER A 44 -12.04 8.63 -5.90
CA SER A 44 -11.31 7.69 -5.06
C SER A 44 -10.20 8.38 -4.28
N SER A 45 -9.48 9.32 -4.90
CA SER A 45 -8.41 10.08 -4.23
C SER A 45 -8.93 10.90 -3.05
N HIS A 46 -10.11 11.51 -3.17
CA HIS A 46 -10.74 12.22 -2.05
C HIS A 46 -11.21 11.23 -0.96
N GLN A 47 -11.83 10.12 -1.37
CA GLN A 47 -12.38 9.15 -0.42
C GLN A 47 -11.30 8.37 0.34
N VAL A 48 -10.15 8.09 -0.28
CA VAL A 48 -9.01 7.44 0.40
C VAL A 48 -8.54 8.26 1.59
N GLU A 49 -8.57 9.59 1.53
CA GLU A 49 -8.17 10.42 2.67
C GLU A 49 -9.12 10.29 3.86
N VAL A 50 -10.43 10.19 3.59
CA VAL A 50 -11.45 9.94 4.61
C VAL A 50 -11.28 8.54 5.20
N LEU A 51 -11.12 7.52 4.35
CA LEU A 51 -10.87 6.14 4.79
C LEU A 51 -9.59 6.01 5.61
N ARG A 52 -8.53 6.72 5.22
CA ARG A 52 -7.25 6.75 5.94
C ARG A 52 -7.44 7.36 7.33
N LYS A 53 -8.23 8.43 7.45
CA LYS A 53 -8.51 9.05 8.75
C LYS A 53 -9.36 8.16 9.65
N LEU A 54 -10.39 7.50 9.11
CA LEU A 54 -11.19 6.51 9.83
C LEU A 54 -10.31 5.36 10.32
N TYR A 55 -9.47 4.82 9.44
CA TYR A 55 -8.53 3.77 9.77
C TYR A 55 -7.53 4.17 10.86
N TYR A 56 -6.99 5.39 10.80
CA TYR A 56 -6.10 5.92 11.82
C TYR A 56 -6.81 5.96 13.19
N ASN A 57 -8.02 6.50 13.24
CA ASN A 57 -8.79 6.60 14.48
C ASN A 57 -9.11 5.19 15.04
N ASP A 58 -9.51 4.26 14.17
CA ASP A 58 -9.78 2.87 14.55
C ASP A 58 -8.58 2.17 15.17
N LEU A 59 -7.39 2.35 14.59
CA LEU A 59 -6.16 1.81 15.13
C LEU A 59 -5.83 2.43 16.49
N LYS A 60 -6.00 3.76 16.61
CA LYS A 60 -5.71 4.50 17.82
C LYS A 60 -6.57 3.98 18.98
N ASP A 61 -7.87 3.84 18.74
CA ASP A 61 -8.81 3.36 19.75
C ASP A 61 -8.60 1.87 20.05
N THR A 62 -8.31 1.06 19.02
CA THR A 62 -8.06 -0.38 19.18
C THR A 62 -6.81 -0.68 20.02
N PHE A 63 -5.74 0.11 19.86
CA PHE A 63 -4.42 -0.20 20.43
C PHE A 63 -3.96 0.74 21.55
N LYS A 64 -4.83 1.66 22.00
CA LYS A 64 -4.55 2.63 23.07
C LYS A 64 -3.91 1.99 24.30
N ASP A 65 -4.54 0.95 24.82
CA ASP A 65 -4.16 0.29 26.08
C ASP A 65 -3.47 -1.08 25.86
N VAL A 66 -3.13 -1.40 24.61
CA VAL A 66 -2.52 -2.68 24.25
C VAL A 66 -1.00 -2.59 24.35
N THR A 67 -0.38 -3.39 25.20
CA THR A 67 1.08 -3.50 25.26
C THR A 67 1.55 -4.76 24.54
N LEU A 68 2.63 -4.67 23.78
CA LEU A 68 3.26 -5.86 23.18
C LEU A 68 4.35 -6.41 24.12
N PRO A 69 4.53 -7.74 24.19
CA PRO A 69 5.67 -8.33 24.90
C PRO A 69 6.99 -7.80 24.31
N LYS A 70 8.02 -7.67 25.16
CA LYS A 70 9.34 -7.23 24.68
C LYS A 70 9.89 -8.24 23.67
N VAL A 71 10.74 -7.77 22.77
CA VAL A 71 11.34 -8.61 21.71
C VAL A 71 12.16 -9.75 22.32
N GLU A 72 12.87 -9.45 23.41
CA GLU A 72 13.70 -10.39 24.18
C GLU A 72 12.90 -11.54 24.81
N GLU A 73 11.61 -11.34 25.08
CA GLU A 73 10.76 -12.39 25.68
C GLU A 73 10.40 -13.49 24.68
N GLU A 74 10.67 -13.31 23.38
CA GLU A 74 10.43 -14.30 22.32
C GLU A 74 9.01 -14.92 22.32
N LYS A 75 8.02 -14.14 22.79
CA LYS A 75 6.62 -14.56 22.87
C LYS A 75 5.92 -14.45 21.52
N ASP A 76 5.09 -15.44 21.20
CA ASP A 76 4.23 -15.38 20.02
C ASP A 76 3.14 -14.31 20.18
N ILE A 77 3.18 -13.29 19.32
CA ILE A 77 2.32 -12.12 19.43
C ILE A 77 0.85 -12.47 19.16
N LYS A 78 0.60 -13.41 18.24
CA LYS A 78 -0.76 -13.82 17.88
C LYS A 78 -1.44 -14.57 19.02
N LYS A 79 -0.71 -15.44 19.72
CA LYS A 79 -1.20 -16.11 20.93
C LYS A 79 -1.47 -15.11 22.05
N TYR A 80 -0.60 -14.13 22.23
CA TYR A 80 -0.72 -13.12 23.28
C TYR A 80 -1.93 -12.18 23.08
N LEU A 81 -2.11 -11.62 21.87
CA LEU A 81 -3.18 -10.66 21.59
C LEU A 81 -4.52 -11.30 21.25
N GLY A 82 -4.50 -12.58 20.86
CA GLY A 82 -5.64 -13.25 20.25
C GLY A 82 -5.87 -12.87 18.78
N LYS A 83 -6.57 -13.75 18.06
CA LYS A 83 -6.72 -13.70 16.59
C LYS A 83 -7.39 -12.41 16.08
N LYS A 84 -8.38 -11.87 16.79
CA LYS A 84 -9.15 -10.71 16.34
C LYS A 84 -8.31 -9.44 16.35
N LEU A 85 -7.57 -9.21 17.43
CA LEU A 85 -6.72 -8.03 17.59
C LEU A 85 -5.46 -8.13 16.72
N TYR A 86 -4.85 -9.32 16.65
CA TYR A 86 -3.69 -9.59 15.79
C TYR A 86 -3.94 -9.23 14.32
N ARG A 87 -5.14 -9.54 13.78
CA ARG A 87 -5.49 -9.23 12.38
C ARG A 87 -5.51 -7.73 12.07
N LYS A 88 -5.70 -6.89 13.09
CA LYS A 88 -5.73 -5.42 12.96
C LYS A 88 -4.35 -4.79 12.99
N ILE A 89 -3.27 -5.56 13.16
CA ILE A 89 -1.92 -5.01 13.13
C ILE A 89 -1.58 -4.58 11.69
N PRO A 90 -1.22 -3.31 11.45
CA PRO A 90 -0.75 -2.86 10.14
C PRO A 90 0.58 -3.51 9.78
N HIS A 91 0.72 -3.82 8.49
CA HIS A 91 1.95 -4.21 7.85
C HIS A 91 2.35 -3.15 6.83
N THR A 92 3.64 -2.80 6.79
CA THR A 92 4.18 -1.85 5.82
C THR A 92 5.31 -2.45 5.00
N ASP A 93 5.28 -2.15 3.71
CA ASP A 93 6.34 -2.50 2.79
C ASP A 93 6.38 -1.61 1.56
N THR A 94 7.47 -1.70 0.78
CA THR A 94 7.64 -0.99 -0.48
C THR A 94 7.99 -1.95 -1.61
N ALA A 95 7.38 -1.75 -2.77
CA ALA A 95 7.68 -2.51 -3.97
C ALA A 95 7.71 -1.65 -5.22
N VAL A 96 8.55 -2.08 -6.17
CA VAL A 96 8.59 -1.49 -7.52
C VAL A 96 7.46 -2.09 -8.35
N LEU A 97 6.60 -1.20 -8.85
CA LEU A 97 5.46 -1.53 -9.70
C LEU A 97 5.85 -1.49 -11.19
N TYR A 98 6.49 -0.41 -11.61
CA TYR A 98 7.15 -0.31 -12.92
C TYR A 98 8.62 0.04 -12.69
N SER A 99 9.52 -0.67 -13.36
CA SER A 99 10.97 -0.43 -13.27
C SER A 99 11.52 0.22 -14.53
N ALA A 100 12.59 1.01 -14.38
CA ALA A 100 13.44 1.44 -15.47
C ALA A 100 14.10 0.22 -16.14
N SER A 101 13.65 -0.08 -17.37
CA SER A 101 14.21 -1.13 -18.21
C SER A 101 15.58 -0.72 -18.77
N GLN A 102 16.36 -1.69 -19.27
CA GLN A 102 17.59 -1.38 -20.00
C GLN A 102 17.33 -0.50 -21.22
N ARG A 103 16.21 -0.73 -21.93
CA ARG A 103 15.81 0.08 -23.09
C ARG A 103 15.56 1.53 -22.70
N SER A 104 14.82 1.76 -21.61
CA SER A 104 14.61 3.13 -21.10
C SER A 104 15.92 3.77 -20.63
N ASN A 105 16.93 3.00 -20.27
CA ASN A 105 18.26 3.49 -19.89
C ASN A 105 19.24 3.56 -21.06
N GLN A 106 18.80 3.39 -22.31
CA GLN A 106 19.70 3.30 -23.47
C GLN A 106 20.85 2.29 -23.27
N HIS A 107 20.54 1.17 -22.61
CA HIS A 107 21.49 0.11 -22.25
C HIS A 107 22.60 0.54 -21.27
N ARG A 108 22.48 1.71 -20.62
CA ARG A 108 23.39 2.18 -19.57
C ARG A 108 23.08 1.53 -18.22
N LYS A 109 24.10 1.45 -17.37
CA LYS A 109 24.00 1.00 -15.98
C LYS A 109 23.07 1.94 -15.19
N ARG A 110 22.26 1.36 -14.28
CA ARG A 110 21.26 2.10 -13.47
C ARG A 110 21.90 3.15 -12.56
N PHE A 111 21.10 4.14 -12.18
CA PHE A 111 21.46 5.17 -11.21
C PHE A 111 21.89 4.58 -9.86
N ARG A 112 22.97 5.11 -9.26
CA ARG A 112 23.46 4.85 -7.88
C ARG A 112 23.24 3.41 -7.39
N HIS A 113 23.97 2.47 -8.01
CA HIS A 113 23.92 1.02 -7.80
C HIS A 113 23.35 0.51 -6.46
N GLY A 114 22.15 -0.11 -6.52
CA GLY A 114 21.55 -0.92 -5.47
C GLY A 114 20.15 -0.46 -5.04
N GLY A 115 19.27 -1.41 -4.72
CA GLY A 115 17.98 -1.13 -4.09
C GLY A 115 16.80 -0.79 -5.02
N LEU A 116 15.64 -0.60 -4.40
CA LEU A 116 14.37 -0.39 -5.10
C LEU A 116 14.28 1.02 -5.70
N THR A 117 14.80 2.04 -5.01
CA THR A 117 14.86 3.43 -5.52
C THR A 117 15.64 3.51 -6.83
N ALA A 118 16.83 2.91 -6.91
CA ALA A 118 17.63 2.88 -8.15
C ALA A 118 16.90 2.22 -9.34
N SER A 119 15.91 1.35 -9.06
CA SER A 119 15.16 0.64 -10.09
C SER A 119 14.05 1.47 -10.74
N ILE A 120 13.73 2.66 -10.22
CA ILE A 120 12.70 3.54 -10.77
C ILE A 120 13.24 4.79 -11.46
N TYR A 121 14.56 5.03 -11.39
CA TYR A 121 15.22 6.14 -12.08
C TYR A 121 16.06 5.67 -13.25
N GLN A 122 16.10 6.51 -14.30
CA GLN A 122 17.10 6.39 -15.35
C GLN A 122 18.50 6.72 -14.81
N SER A 123 19.54 6.32 -15.53
CA SER A 123 20.91 6.74 -15.20
C SER A 123 21.09 8.25 -15.38
N ASP A 124 22.00 8.84 -14.61
CA ASP A 124 22.31 10.28 -14.71
C ASP A 124 22.74 10.70 -16.11
N SER A 125 23.49 9.84 -16.79
CA SER A 125 23.93 10.03 -18.17
C SER A 125 22.80 10.11 -19.20
N VAL A 126 21.58 9.69 -18.84
CA VAL A 126 20.37 9.73 -19.69
C VAL A 126 19.33 10.68 -19.06
N GLY A 127 19.75 11.51 -18.11
CA GLY A 127 18.95 12.58 -17.50
C GLY A 127 18.36 12.26 -16.13
N GLY A 128 18.61 11.08 -15.56
CA GLY A 128 18.27 10.79 -14.15
C GLY A 128 16.78 10.84 -13.80
N LYS A 129 15.88 10.79 -14.80
CA LYS A 129 14.45 11.00 -14.58
C LYS A 129 13.78 9.78 -13.95
N GLN A 130 12.77 10.01 -13.11
CA GLN A 130 11.90 8.96 -12.62
C GLN A 130 11.02 8.45 -13.77
N VAL A 131 11.20 7.19 -14.13
CA VAL A 131 10.38 6.50 -15.16
C VAL A 131 9.64 5.30 -14.57
N GLY A 132 10.08 4.79 -13.43
CA GLY A 132 9.41 3.74 -12.69
C GLY A 132 8.53 4.28 -11.57
N ILE A 133 7.73 3.38 -11.01
CA ILE A 133 6.81 3.67 -9.91
C ILE A 133 7.21 2.78 -8.74
N LEU A 134 7.61 3.41 -7.64
CA LEU A 134 7.81 2.78 -6.35
C LEU A 134 6.55 3.03 -5.51
N VAL A 135 6.06 1.99 -4.86
CA VAL A 135 4.81 2.02 -4.09
C VAL A 135 5.09 1.63 -2.66
N SER A 136 4.71 2.49 -1.72
CA SER A 136 4.57 2.14 -0.31
C SER A 136 3.18 1.56 -0.07
N THR A 137 3.10 0.48 0.68
CA THR A 137 1.87 -0.24 1.01
C THR A 137 1.72 -0.28 2.52
N ILE A 138 0.59 0.19 3.04
CA ILE A 138 0.19 0.01 4.44
C ILE A 138 -1.11 -0.79 4.43
N ALA A 139 -1.15 -1.95 5.07
CA ALA A 139 -2.30 -2.85 4.98
C ALA A 139 -2.56 -3.64 6.27
N THR A 140 -3.81 -4.02 6.51
CA THR A 140 -4.21 -4.95 7.58
C THR A 140 -4.80 -6.24 7.01
N GLN A 141 -4.84 -7.30 7.84
CA GLN A 141 -5.38 -8.59 7.42
C GLN A 141 -6.89 -8.50 7.24
N ASN A 142 -7.36 -8.74 6.02
CA ASN A 142 -8.77 -8.59 5.64
C ASN A 142 -9.34 -7.20 5.96
N GLY A 143 -8.50 -6.16 5.90
CA GLY A 143 -8.88 -4.78 6.20
C GLY A 143 -8.46 -3.81 5.12
N CYS A 144 -8.31 -2.55 5.51
CA CYS A 144 -7.91 -1.47 4.62
C CYS A 144 -6.51 -1.68 4.05
N VAL A 145 -6.29 -1.13 2.85
CA VAL A 145 -4.98 -0.98 2.22
C VAL A 145 -4.82 0.43 1.66
N PHE A 146 -3.63 0.97 1.83
CA PHE A 146 -3.24 2.27 1.30
C PHE A 146 -1.97 2.09 0.48
N PHE A 147 -2.07 2.44 -0.80
CA PHE A 147 -0.95 2.47 -1.74
C PHE A 147 -0.57 3.92 -2.03
N ASP A 148 0.69 4.27 -1.77
CA ASP A 148 1.22 5.60 -2.01
C ASP A 148 2.43 5.52 -2.94
N SER A 149 2.41 6.31 -4.02
CA SER A 149 3.55 6.44 -4.91
C SER A 149 4.60 7.32 -4.26
N VAL A 150 5.82 6.80 -4.17
CA VAL A 150 6.93 7.46 -3.48
C VAL A 150 8.15 7.59 -4.39
N PRO A 151 8.94 8.66 -4.25
CA PRO A 151 10.19 8.81 -4.99
C PRO A 151 11.32 7.94 -4.42
N ASP A 152 11.32 7.64 -3.12
CA ASP A 152 12.36 6.84 -2.49
C ASP A 152 11.88 6.15 -1.20
N GLN A 153 12.77 5.35 -0.59
CA GLN A 153 12.51 4.60 0.64
C GLN A 153 13.03 5.31 1.91
N LYS A 154 13.33 6.61 1.85
CA LYS A 154 13.93 7.32 2.99
C LYS A 154 12.90 7.57 4.07
N ALA A 155 13.39 7.74 5.31
CA ALA A 155 12.58 8.07 6.47
C ALA A 155 11.72 9.33 6.28
N ASN A 156 12.27 10.37 5.64
CA ASN A 156 11.54 11.61 5.37
C ASN A 156 10.34 11.42 4.41
N THR A 157 10.39 10.40 3.55
CA THR A 157 9.33 10.08 2.60
C THR A 157 8.32 9.14 3.25
N LEU A 158 8.78 7.96 3.69
CA LEU A 158 7.93 6.90 4.21
C LEU A 158 7.39 7.21 5.62
N GLY A 159 8.18 7.90 6.46
CA GLY A 159 7.78 8.25 7.82
C GLY A 159 6.59 9.21 7.86
N VAL A 160 6.51 10.13 6.90
CA VAL A 160 5.36 11.05 6.75
C VAL A 160 4.09 10.27 6.41
N LEU A 161 4.17 9.32 5.47
CA LEU A 161 3.04 8.48 5.08
C LEU A 161 2.57 7.56 6.20
N LEU A 162 3.52 6.96 6.93
CA LEU A 162 3.22 6.13 8.09
C LEU A 162 2.55 6.95 9.17
N ARG A 163 3.09 8.11 9.55
CA ARG A 163 2.48 9.00 10.56
C ARG A 163 1.07 9.44 10.19
N LYS A 164 0.82 9.64 8.90
CA LYS A 164 -0.51 10.00 8.37
C LYS A 164 -1.54 8.88 8.51
N THR A 165 -1.08 7.62 8.52
CA THR A 165 -1.95 6.43 8.38
C THR A 165 -2.02 5.59 9.65
N VAL A 166 -0.93 5.49 10.41
CA VAL A 166 -0.77 4.63 11.58
C VAL A 166 -0.42 5.49 12.80
N PRO A 167 -1.17 5.40 13.91
CA PRO A 167 -0.83 6.07 15.17
C PRO A 167 0.45 5.50 15.80
N TYR A 168 1.23 6.33 16.50
CA TYR A 168 2.49 5.90 17.15
C TYR A 168 2.29 4.83 18.23
N GLU A 169 1.12 4.84 18.85
CA GLU A 169 0.71 3.89 19.87
C GLU A 169 0.31 2.54 19.28
N SER A 170 0.09 2.45 17.96
CA SER A 170 -0.28 1.19 17.32
C SER A 170 0.95 0.33 17.03
N PRO A 171 0.83 -1.01 17.13
CA PRO A 171 1.84 -1.91 16.61
C PRO A 171 1.96 -1.76 15.09
N LEU A 172 3.14 -2.02 14.54
CA LEU A 172 3.41 -1.96 13.11
C LEU A 172 4.41 -3.05 12.76
N PHE A 173 4.11 -3.86 11.75
CA PHE A 173 5.02 -4.89 11.25
C PHE A 173 5.63 -4.46 9.91
N SER A 174 6.91 -4.75 9.71
CA SER A 174 7.58 -4.50 8.42
C SER A 174 8.67 -5.52 8.14
N ASP A 175 9.29 -5.43 6.98
CA ASP A 175 10.61 -6.01 6.73
C ASP A 175 11.70 -5.23 7.51
N GLU A 176 12.87 -5.84 7.66
CA GLU A 176 14.07 -5.25 8.30
C GLU A 176 14.62 -4.03 7.57
N GLY A 177 14.22 -3.75 6.33
CA GLY A 177 14.63 -2.57 5.58
C GLY A 177 14.25 -1.22 6.21
N TYR A 178 13.39 -1.23 7.24
CA TYR A 178 12.88 -0.04 7.94
C TYR A 178 13.56 0.20 9.30
N THR A 179 14.89 0.24 9.32
CA THR A 179 15.67 0.37 10.56
C THR A 179 15.34 1.63 11.38
N TRP A 180 14.99 2.73 10.72
CA TRP A 180 14.65 4.02 11.34
C TRP A 180 13.28 4.02 12.07
N LEU A 181 12.44 3.00 11.89
CA LEU A 181 11.14 2.93 12.57
C LEU A 181 11.26 2.63 14.07
N TRP A 182 12.32 1.96 14.50
CA TRP A 182 12.54 1.59 15.91
C TRP A 182 12.53 2.79 16.88
N GLY A 183 13.03 3.95 16.43
CA GLY A 183 13.04 5.18 17.23
C GLY A 183 11.71 5.93 17.26
N ILE A 184 10.77 5.55 16.38
CA ILE A 184 9.51 6.28 16.17
C ILE A 184 8.32 5.48 16.71
N TYR A 185 8.22 4.20 16.35
CA TYR A 185 7.13 3.31 16.75
C TYR A 185 7.65 2.30 17.77
N LYS A 186 7.39 2.56 19.06
CA LYS A 186 7.85 1.68 20.16
C LYS A 186 7.36 0.23 20.05
N LYS A 187 6.20 0.03 19.42
CA LYS A 187 5.57 -1.29 19.19
C LYS A 187 5.89 -1.88 17.81
N HIS A 188 6.86 -1.31 17.09
CA HIS A 188 7.30 -1.83 15.79
C HIS A 188 7.97 -3.19 15.92
N ARG A 189 7.75 -4.07 14.94
CA ARG A 189 8.43 -5.37 14.82
C ARG A 189 8.85 -5.60 13.39
N THR A 190 10.02 -6.18 13.21
CA THR A 190 10.56 -6.53 11.90
C THR A 190 10.71 -8.04 11.75
N VAL A 191 10.65 -8.51 10.51
CA VAL A 191 11.03 -9.88 10.15
C VAL A 191 12.23 -9.84 9.21
N ASN A 192 13.22 -10.70 9.46
CA ASN A 192 14.38 -10.85 8.59
C ASN A 192 14.07 -11.86 7.47
N HIS A 193 13.82 -11.41 6.25
CA HIS A 193 13.62 -12.32 5.12
C HIS A 193 14.93 -12.93 4.57
N GLN A 194 16.09 -12.41 4.98
CA GLN A 194 17.41 -12.92 4.60
C GLN A 194 18.02 -13.88 5.62
N ALA A 195 17.38 -14.10 6.77
CA ALA A 195 17.90 -14.99 7.80
C ALA A 195 18.09 -16.41 7.25
N HIS A 196 19.31 -16.92 7.37
CA HIS A 196 19.65 -18.28 6.98
C HIS A 196 19.14 -19.30 8.01
N SER A 197 18.92 -20.54 7.56
CA SER A 197 18.63 -21.65 8.47
C SER A 197 19.76 -21.84 9.46
N LYS A 198 19.41 -22.12 10.73
CA LYS A 198 20.38 -22.51 11.76
C LYS A 198 20.87 -23.95 11.58
N ASP A 199 20.16 -24.78 10.82
CA ASP A 199 20.59 -26.15 10.53
C ASP A 199 21.70 -26.12 9.46
N LYS A 200 22.87 -26.68 9.81
CA LYS A 200 24.06 -26.78 8.95
C LYS A 200 23.75 -27.46 7.62
N ARG A 201 22.83 -28.44 7.59
CA ARG A 201 22.41 -29.15 6.36
C ARG A 201 21.71 -28.24 5.37
N TYR A 202 21.08 -27.18 5.85
CA TYR A 202 20.26 -26.26 5.06
C TYR A 202 20.81 -24.84 5.08
N LYS A 203 22.13 -24.63 5.16
CA LYS A 203 22.72 -23.29 5.31
C LYS A 203 22.29 -22.29 4.22
N PHE A 204 21.99 -22.77 3.02
CA PHE A 204 21.53 -21.93 1.90
C PHE A 204 20.00 -21.73 1.88
N ALA A 205 19.25 -22.52 2.66
CA ALA A 205 17.84 -22.28 2.87
C ALA A 205 17.68 -21.03 3.75
N LYS A 206 16.77 -20.15 3.35
CA LYS A 206 16.41 -18.99 4.16
C LYS A 206 15.18 -19.34 5.01
N ASN A 207 15.12 -18.85 6.24
CA ASN A 207 13.94 -18.91 7.09
C ASN A 207 13.00 -17.76 6.69
N ARG A 208 12.18 -17.97 5.66
CA ARG A 208 11.61 -16.88 4.85
C ARG A 208 10.32 -16.23 5.37
N TRP A 209 9.58 -16.84 6.29
CA TRP A 209 8.12 -16.59 6.33
C TRP A 209 7.60 -15.80 7.53
N SER A 210 8.05 -16.10 8.74
CA SER A 210 7.59 -15.45 9.97
C SER A 210 8.41 -15.89 11.18
N LYS A 211 8.56 -15.05 12.21
CA LYS A 211 9.08 -15.43 13.54
C LYS A 211 8.13 -14.93 14.62
N PHE A 212 7.66 -15.79 15.52
CA PHE A 212 6.72 -15.41 16.62
C PHE A 212 5.45 -14.67 16.16
N SER A 213 4.91 -15.09 15.01
CA SER A 213 3.82 -14.41 14.32
C SER A 213 4.15 -12.96 13.93
N ILE A 214 5.42 -12.62 13.71
CA ILE A 214 5.85 -11.38 13.05
C ILE A 214 6.18 -11.75 11.60
N HIS A 215 5.52 -11.09 10.66
CA HIS A 215 5.72 -11.30 9.21
C HIS A 215 5.32 -10.05 8.43
N ASN A 216 5.65 -9.99 7.13
CA ASN A 216 5.23 -8.90 6.25
C ASN A 216 4.30 -9.33 5.09
N GLN A 217 3.88 -10.60 5.10
CA GLN A 217 3.08 -11.21 4.01
C GLN A 217 1.79 -10.46 3.64
N VAL A 218 1.22 -9.67 4.54
CA VAL A 218 0.01 -8.89 4.27
C VAL A 218 0.30 -7.78 3.27
N ALA A 219 1.40 -7.05 3.46
CA ALA A 219 1.81 -6.01 2.53
C ALA A 219 2.26 -6.64 1.19
N GLU A 220 3.08 -7.69 1.23
CA GLU A 220 3.53 -8.41 0.03
C GLU A 220 2.37 -9.00 -0.80
N GLY A 221 1.39 -9.61 -0.14
CA GLY A 221 0.20 -10.16 -0.80
C GLY A 221 -0.62 -9.07 -1.49
N ASN A 222 -0.74 -7.90 -0.87
CA ASN A 222 -1.38 -6.72 -1.46
C ASN A 222 -0.59 -6.16 -2.65
N GLN A 223 0.74 -6.13 -2.57
CA GLN A 223 1.58 -5.72 -3.70
C GLN A 223 1.48 -6.70 -4.88
N ARG A 224 1.35 -8.01 -4.63
CA ARG A 224 1.10 -8.99 -5.69
C ARG A 224 -0.24 -8.74 -6.38
N LEU A 225 -1.29 -8.50 -5.59
CA LEU A 225 -2.60 -8.11 -6.10
C LEU A 225 -2.50 -6.83 -6.94
N LEU A 226 -1.82 -5.80 -6.43
CA LEU A 226 -1.57 -4.54 -7.13
C LEU A 226 -0.89 -4.77 -8.48
N LYS A 227 0.17 -5.57 -8.55
CA LYS A 227 0.88 -5.89 -9.80
C LYS A 227 -0.04 -6.58 -10.81
N SER A 228 -0.88 -7.52 -10.35
CA SER A 228 -1.85 -8.22 -11.20
C SER A 228 -2.97 -7.30 -11.68
N ALA A 229 -3.43 -6.36 -10.86
CA ALA A 229 -4.41 -5.36 -11.26
C ALA A 229 -3.82 -4.42 -12.32
N PHE A 230 -2.60 -3.95 -12.10
CA PHE A 230 -1.92 -3.00 -12.98
C PHE A 230 -1.43 -3.59 -14.30
N SER A 231 -1.34 -4.92 -14.44
CA SER A 231 -1.10 -5.53 -15.75
C SER A 231 -2.24 -5.30 -16.74
N SER A 232 -3.44 -4.96 -16.26
CA SER A 232 -4.57 -4.55 -17.10
C SER A 232 -4.37 -3.15 -17.71
N TYR A 233 -3.47 -2.37 -17.12
CA TYR A 233 -3.07 -1.06 -17.63
C TYR A 233 -1.79 -1.18 -18.46
N CYS A 234 -1.67 -0.31 -19.47
CA CYS A 234 -0.37 -0.02 -20.08
C CYS A 234 0.52 0.75 -19.10
N TYR A 235 1.74 1.09 -19.53
CA TYR A 235 2.62 1.96 -18.77
C TYR A 235 1.92 3.25 -18.30
N ILE A 236 1.99 3.50 -16.99
CA ILE A 236 1.48 4.71 -16.36
C ILE A 236 2.67 5.61 -16.03
N LYS A 237 2.59 6.88 -16.43
CA LYS A 237 3.61 7.87 -16.07
C LYS A 237 3.62 8.07 -14.54
N PRO A 238 4.80 8.12 -13.90
CA PRO A 238 4.91 8.29 -12.44
C PRO A 238 4.11 9.47 -11.89
N THR A 239 4.02 10.58 -12.63
CA THR A 239 3.27 11.78 -12.27
C THR A 239 1.78 11.54 -12.00
N TYR A 240 1.18 10.53 -12.65
CA TYR A 240 -0.25 10.21 -12.50
C TYR A 240 -0.49 8.93 -11.70
N SER A 241 0.56 8.25 -11.27
CA SER A 241 0.47 6.94 -10.62
C SER A 241 -0.41 6.94 -9.37
N GLN A 242 -0.34 7.99 -8.56
CA GLN A 242 -1.13 8.12 -7.33
C GLN A 242 -2.65 8.02 -7.58
N LEU A 243 -3.15 8.53 -8.71
CA LEU A 243 -4.58 8.46 -9.05
C LEU A 243 -5.04 7.00 -9.24
N TYR A 244 -4.21 6.16 -9.86
CA TYR A 244 -4.49 4.74 -10.08
C TYR A 244 -4.33 3.94 -8.78
N LEU A 245 -3.35 4.29 -7.95
CA LEU A 245 -3.12 3.65 -6.64
C LEU A 245 -4.27 3.97 -5.67
N ASN A 246 -4.74 5.22 -5.66
CA ASN A 246 -5.88 5.65 -4.85
C ASN A 246 -7.16 4.93 -5.24
N GLU A 247 -7.41 4.74 -6.53
CA GLU A 247 -8.54 3.94 -7.00
C GLU A 247 -8.53 2.54 -6.40
N LEU A 248 -7.40 1.81 -6.51
CA LEU A 248 -7.34 0.44 -5.99
C LEU A 248 -7.40 0.40 -4.45
N SER A 249 -6.77 1.37 -3.78
CA SER A 249 -6.81 1.52 -2.33
C SER A 249 -8.23 1.75 -1.83
N PHE A 250 -8.98 2.62 -2.52
CA PHE A 250 -10.37 2.92 -2.24
C PHE A 250 -11.25 1.69 -2.38
N ILE A 251 -11.21 1.04 -3.55
CA ILE A 251 -12.07 -0.10 -3.87
C ILE A 251 -11.85 -1.25 -2.87
N LYS A 252 -10.61 -1.54 -2.49
CA LYS A 252 -10.33 -2.57 -1.50
C LYS A 252 -10.76 -2.17 -0.09
N SER A 253 -10.43 -0.94 0.31
CA SER A 253 -10.70 -0.49 1.69
C SER A 253 -12.19 -0.28 1.95
N ILE A 254 -12.97 0.11 0.94
CA ILE A 254 -14.41 0.31 1.10
C ILE A 254 -15.16 -1.01 1.32
N GLN A 255 -14.67 -2.13 0.78
CA GLN A 255 -15.20 -3.47 1.07
C GLN A 255 -15.00 -3.85 2.55
N ALA A 256 -13.96 -3.35 3.21
CA ALA A 256 -13.69 -3.62 4.62
C ALA A 256 -14.42 -2.64 5.57
N VAL A 257 -14.54 -1.37 5.17
CA VAL A 257 -15.12 -0.30 6.00
C VAL A 257 -16.64 -0.19 5.84
N GLY A 258 -17.15 -0.41 4.62
CA GLY A 258 -18.55 -0.18 4.26
C GLY A 258 -18.84 1.26 3.80
N MET A 259 -19.75 1.40 2.84
CA MET A 259 -20.16 2.70 2.30
C MET A 259 -20.88 3.58 3.33
N ASP A 260 -21.73 3.00 4.18
CA ASP A 260 -22.49 3.76 5.19
C ASP A 260 -21.58 4.52 6.15
N ARG A 261 -20.50 3.86 6.58
CA ARG A 261 -19.51 4.43 7.48
C ARG A 261 -18.71 5.54 6.81
N LEU A 262 -18.36 5.37 5.53
CA LEU A 262 -17.71 6.42 4.75
C LEU A 262 -18.60 7.65 4.61
N VAL A 263 -19.87 7.47 4.22
CA VAL A 263 -20.83 8.56 4.02
C VAL A 263 -21.07 9.31 5.33
N THR A 264 -21.24 8.60 6.44
CA THR A 264 -21.40 9.20 7.78
C THR A 264 -20.20 10.08 8.12
N ALA A 265 -18.99 9.57 7.95
CA ALA A 265 -17.76 10.33 8.20
C ALA A 265 -17.61 11.57 7.30
N GLN A 266 -18.08 11.49 6.05
CA GLN A 266 -18.07 12.65 5.15
C GLN A 266 -19.08 13.73 5.57
N ARG A 267 -20.27 13.34 6.01
CA ARG A 267 -21.28 14.28 6.53
C ARG A 267 -20.80 15.00 7.78
N GLU A 268 -20.13 14.26 8.67
CA GLU A 268 -19.49 14.80 9.87
C GLU A 268 -18.27 15.70 9.56
N GLY A 269 -17.76 15.67 8.33
CA GLY A 269 -16.62 16.49 7.94
C GLY A 269 -15.31 16.05 8.60
N VAL A 270 -15.10 14.75 8.79
CA VAL A 270 -13.92 14.16 9.43
C VAL A 270 -12.59 14.63 8.79
N VAL A 271 -12.64 15.04 7.51
CA VAL A 271 -11.51 15.67 6.80
C VAL A 271 -11.93 17.09 6.33
N PRO A 272 -11.31 18.18 6.84
CA PRO A 272 -11.76 19.55 6.58
C PRO A 272 -11.78 20.00 5.12
N ASN A 273 -10.85 19.47 4.30
CA ASN A 273 -10.64 19.90 2.92
C ASN A 273 -11.15 18.88 1.89
N VAL A 274 -11.97 17.92 2.32
CA VAL A 274 -12.66 17.00 1.41
C VAL A 274 -14.11 17.47 1.29
N PRO A 275 -14.64 17.67 0.05
CA PRO A 275 -16.03 18.05 -0.13
C PRO A 275 -16.97 17.10 0.59
N ARG A 276 -17.93 17.66 1.34
CA ARG A 276 -19.00 16.89 1.98
C ARG A 276 -19.99 16.42 0.92
N ILE A 277 -20.53 15.22 1.11
CA ILE A 277 -21.63 14.66 0.30
C ILE A 277 -22.96 15.06 0.92
#